data_AF-A0A0Q5APJ3-F1
#
_entry.id   AF-A0A0Q5APJ3-F1
#
_cell.length_a   1.000
_cell.length_b   1.000
_cell.length_c   1.000
_cell.angle_alpha   90.00
_cell.angle_beta   90.00
_cell.angle_gamma   90.00
#
_symmetry.space_group_name_H-M   'P 1'
#
loop_
_entity.id
_entity.type
_entity.pdbx_description
1 polymer ?
#
loop_
_entity_poly.entity_id
_entity_poly.type
_entity_poly.pdbx_seq_one_letter_code
_entity_poly.pdbx_strand_id
1 'polypeptide(L)' 'MKNLALIVIGIGLGFALAHQVARTPAGARLFEDLNRTAKELGEAVSDGYHQREAELKAAIGEG' A
#
# COMPACT_ATOMS: atom_id res chain seq x y z
N MET A 1 -9.61 20.66 -18.71
CA MET A 1 -9.21 20.94 -17.30
C MET A 1 -10.28 20.64 -16.25
N LYS A 2 -11.58 20.57 -16.58
CA LYS A 2 -12.64 20.29 -15.60
C LYS A 2 -12.53 18.93 -14.90
N ASN A 3 -12.12 17.89 -15.63
CA ASN A 3 -11.97 16.54 -15.07
C ASN A 3 -10.81 16.46 -14.08
N LEU A 4 -9.71 17.19 -14.33
CA LEU A 4 -8.58 17.27 -13.41
C LEU A 4 -8.97 18.00 -12.12
N ALA A 5 -9.75 19.09 -12.22
CA ALA A 5 -10.27 19.79 -11.05
C ALA A 5 -11.16 18.88 -10.19
N LEU A 6 -12.02 18.06 -10.81
CA LEU A 6 -12.85 17.09 -10.08
C LEU A 6 -12.02 16.01 -9.38
N ILE A 7 -10.95 15.53 -10.01
CA ILE A 7 -10.03 14.58 -9.40
C ILE A 7 -9.35 15.21 -8.16
N VAL A 8 -8.84 16.44 -8.30
CA VAL A 8 -8.17 17.14 -7.18
C VAL A 8 -9.15 17.37 -6.02
N ILE A 9 -10.39 17.75 -6.31
CA ILE A 9 -11.43 17.92 -5.31
C ILE A 9 -11.74 16.58 -4.62
N GLY A 10 -11.90 15.50 -5.38
CA GLY A 10 -12.17 14.17 -4.84
C GLY A 10 -11.04 13.69 -3.92
N ILE A 11 -9.79 13.88 -4.33
CA ILE A 11 -8.61 13.58 -3.51
C ILE A 11 -8.64 14.41 -2.23
N GLY A 12 -8.81 15.73 -2.33
CA GLY A 12 -8.84 16.62 -1.18
C GLY A 12 -9.95 16.25 -0.18
N LEU A 13 -11.14 15.92 -0.68
CA LEU A 13 -12.26 15.49 0.15
C LEU A 13 -11.97 14.15 0.86
N GLY A 14 -11.37 13.19 0.15
CA GLY A 14 -10.94 11.92 0.72
C GLY A 14 -9.93 12.09 1.85
N PHE A 15 -8.91 12.94 1.66
CA PHE A 15 -7.93 13.24 2.70
C PHE A 15 -8.55 13.92 3.92
N ALA A 16 -9.48 14.86 3.72
CA ALA A 16 -10.16 15.53 4.83
C ALA A 16 -10.96 14.52 5.69
N LEU A 17 -11.68 13.59 5.05
CA LEU A 17 -12.41 12.53 5.74
C LEU A 17 -11.46 11.57 6.46
N ALA A 18 -10.39 11.12 5.79
CA ALA A 18 -9.39 10.23 6.39
C ALA A 18 -8.75 10.86 7.63
N HIS A 19 -8.42 12.15 7.58
CA HIS A 19 -7.88 12.91 8.71
C HIS A 19 -8.86 12.97 9.89
N GLN A 20 -10.15 13.14 9.61
CA GLN A 20 -11.17 13.17 10.65
C GLN A 20 -11.33 11.79 11.31
N VAL A 21 -11.34 10.72 10.51
CA VAL A 21 -11.39 9.34 11.02
C VAL A 21 -10.16 9.02 11.85
N ALA A 22 -8.96 9.39 11.40
CA ALA A 22 -7.70 9.15 12.11
C ALA A 22 -7.60 9.83 13.48
N ARG A 23 -8.32 10.94 13.69
CA ARG A 23 -8.41 11.62 15.00
C ARG A 23 -9.24 10.86 16.04
N THR A 24 -10.02 9.87 15.62
CA THR A 24 -10.80 9.04 16.54
C THR A 24 -10.00 7.83 17.01
N PRO A 25 -10.18 7.34 18.25
CA PRO A 25 -9.50 6.13 18.72
C PRO A 25 -9.80 4.89 17.88
N ALA A 26 -11.02 4.77 17.36
CA ALA A 26 -11.42 3.66 16.50
C ALA A 26 -10.77 3.75 15.11
N GLY A 27 -10.72 4.94 14.51
CA GLY A 27 -10.06 5.14 13.22
C GLY A 27 -8.56 4.95 13.30
N ALA A 28 -7.90 5.39 14.39
CA ALA A 28 -6.47 5.14 14.60
C ALA A 28 -6.15 3.63 14.59
N ARG A 29 -6.95 2.81 15.29
CA ARG A 29 -6.81 1.34 15.29
C ARG A 29 -7.03 0.74 13.90
N LEU A 30 -8.04 1.21 13.17
CA LEU A 30 -8.30 0.76 11.80
C LEU A 30 -7.09 1.03 10.90
N PHE A 31 -6.53 2.25 10.95
CA PHE A 31 -5.37 2.59 10.14
C PHE A 31 -4.12 1.79 10.55
N GLU A 32 -3.95 1.49 11.84
CA GLU A 32 -2.88 0.63 12.33
C GLU A 32 -2.99 -0.80 11.79
N ASP A 33 -4.20 -1.38 11.82
CA ASP A 33 -4.47 -2.71 11.28
C ASP A 33 -4.27 -2.77 9.76
N LEU A 34 -4.73 -1.74 9.05
CA LEU A 34 -4.52 -1.60 7.61
C LEU A 34 -3.03 -1.48 7.27
N ASN A 35 -2.28 -0.68 8.02
CA ASN A 35 -0.86 -0.51 7.83
C ASN A 35 -0.10 -1.82 8.08
N ARG A 36 -0.47 -2.57 9.12
CA ARG A 36 0.11 -3.89 9.40
C ARG A 36 -0.15 -4.87 8.26
N THR A 37 -1.39 -4.98 7.82
CA THR A 37 -1.78 -5.85 6.70
C THR A 37 -1.04 -5.47 5.42
N ALA A 38 -0.96 -4.18 5.09
CA ALA A 38 -0.26 -3.70 3.91
C ALA A 38 1.24 -4.04 3.95
N LYS A 39 1.86 -3.94 5.12
CA LYS A 39 3.27 -4.33 5.31
C LYS A 39 3.47 -5.83 5.12
N GLU A 40 2.63 -6.66 5.74
CA GLU A 40 2.70 -8.12 5.61
C GLU A 40 2.51 -8.57 4.15
N LEU A 41 1.55 -7.96 3.44
CA LEU A 41 1.34 -8.22 2.02
C LEU A 41 2.56 -7.76 1.19
N GLY A 42 3.12 -6.59 1.49
CA GLY A 42 4.31 -6.08 0.81
C GLY A 42 5.53 -7.00 1.00
N GLU A 43 5.75 -7.47 2.22
CA GLU A 43 6.80 -8.43 2.56
C GLU A 43 6.57 -9.76 1.83
N ALA A 44 5.37 -10.33 1.89
CA ALA A 44 5.05 -11.59 1.21
C ALA A 44 5.21 -11.49 -0.32
N VAL A 45 4.81 -10.36 -0.91
CA VAL A 45 5.00 -10.11 -2.35
C VAL A 45 6.49 -9.99 -2.65
N SER A 46 7.25 -9.21 -1.89
CA SER A 46 8.70 -9.03 -2.05
C SER A 46 9.44 -10.37 -1.94
N ASP A 47 9.11 -11.18 -0.95
CA ASP A 47 9.68 -12.52 -0.75
C ASP A 47 9.38 -13.42 -1.94
N GLY A 48 8.16 -13.39 -2.47
CA GLY A 48 7.79 -14.12 -3.69
C GLY A 48 8.58 -13.67 -4.93
N TYR A 49 8.84 -12.37 -5.09
CA TYR A 49 9.67 -11.84 -6.18
C TYR A 49 11.14 -12.28 -6.02
N HIS A 50 11.71 -12.15 -4.82
CA HIS A 50 13.09 -12.58 -4.56
C HIS A 50 13.27 -14.09 -4.68
N GLN A 51 12.29 -14.90 -4.28
CA GLN A 51 12.31 -16.34 -4.44
C GLN A 51 12.29 -16.72 -5.93
N ARG A 52 11.50 -16.03 -6.75
CA ARG A 52 11.53 -16.21 -8.20
C ARG A 52 12.82 -15.72 -8.85
N GLU A 53 13.40 -14.62 -8.39
CA GLU A 53 14.72 -14.18 -8.86
C GLU A 53 15.82 -15.18 -8.50
N ALA A 54 15.77 -15.79 -7.31
CA ALA A 54 16.71 -16.81 -6.88
C ALA A 54 16.54 -18.12 -7.69
N GLU A 55 15.30 -18.55 -7.94
CA GLU A 55 14.99 -19.70 -8.80
C GLU A 55 15.42 -19.46 -10.25
N LEU A 56 15.18 -18.25 -10.78
CA LEU A 56 15.64 -17.85 -12.11
C LEU A 56 17.17 -17.82 -12.13
N LYS A 57 17.86 -17.17 -11.20
CA LYS A 57 19.34 -17.17 -11.14
C LYS A 57 19.93 -18.58 -11.05
N ALA A 58 19.33 -19.45 -10.25
CA ALA A 58 19.72 -20.86 -10.17
C ALA A 58 19.47 -21.62 -11.48
N ALA A 59 18.38 -21.31 -12.20
CA ALA A 59 18.05 -21.92 -13.48
C ALA A 59 18.90 -21.38 -14.67
N ILE A 60 19.37 -20.13 -14.61
CA ILE A 60 20.19 -19.52 -15.66
C ILE A 60 21.69 -19.87 -15.48
N GLY A 61 22.11 -20.33 -14.29
CA GLY A 61 23.42 -20.93 -14.10
C GLY A 61 24.60 -19.97 -14.26
N GLU A 62 24.61 -18.87 -13.51
CA GLU A 62 25.87 -18.20 -13.16
C GLU A 62 26.37 -18.83 -11.86
N GLY A 63 27.22 -19.85 -11.99
CA GLY A 63 27.89 -20.56 -10.89
C GLY A 63 29.10 -19.82 -10.33
#